data_AF-A0A522NX27-F1
#
_entry.id   AF-A0A522NX27-F1
#
_cell.length_a   1.000
_cell.length_b   1.000
_cell.length_c   1.000
_cell.angle_alpha   90.00
_cell.angle_beta   90.00
_cell.angle_gamma   90.00
#
_symmetry.space_group_name_H-M   'P 1'
#
loop_
_entity.id
_entity.type
_entity.pdbx_description
1 polymer ?
#
loop_
_entity_poly.entity_id
_entity_poly.type
_entity_poly.pdbx_seq_one_letter_code
_entity_poly.pdbx_strand_id
1 'polypeptide(L)'
;DGCLGAVRRAARLADGIFANSPVDRFVEQVGWVLDECRRIGRDPATFRFLHYSTLLPGASRAEALRHYRDALWAMQWKYADMEASTTRSGPPPDAPPFTGSDEDLVRGRAVYAGTPDELVDALHAIRRRAGVPVELAARSYLPLLTYEAQVELMARLAEGVAPHV
;
A
#
# COMPACT_ATOMS: atom_id res chain seq x y z
N ASP A 1 13.08 14.48 11.23
CA ASP A 1 12.13 13.43 10.82
C ASP A 1 12.84 12.07 10.85
N GLY A 2 12.35 11.13 11.67
CA GLY A 2 12.95 9.80 11.84
C GLY A 2 12.91 8.93 10.58
N CYS A 3 11.95 9.20 9.67
CA CYS A 3 11.82 8.49 8.40
C CYS A 3 13.04 8.69 7.50
N LEU A 4 13.54 9.93 7.37
CA LEU A 4 14.72 10.24 6.56
C LEU A 4 15.97 9.49 7.04
N GLY A 5 16.15 9.39 8.37
CA GLY A 5 17.29 8.68 8.96
C GLY A 5 17.28 7.18 8.60
N ALA A 6 16.11 6.55 8.68
CA ALA A 6 15.94 5.15 8.30
C ALA A 6 16.18 4.92 6.80
N VAL A 7 15.64 5.78 5.93
CA VAL A 7 15.82 5.66 4.46
C VAL A 7 17.29 5.83 4.07
N ARG A 8 17.98 6.83 4.61
CA ARG A 8 19.42 7.00 4.34
C ARG A 8 20.24 5.83 4.88
N ARG A 9 19.87 5.26 6.03
CA ARG A 9 20.52 4.05 6.54
C ARG A 9 20.29 2.86 5.61
N ALA A 10 19.08 2.69 5.09
CA ALA A 10 18.76 1.64 4.12
C ALA A 10 19.60 1.81 2.85
N ALA A 11 19.68 3.02 2.28
CA ALA A 11 20.51 3.30 1.10
C ALA A 11 21.98 2.91 1.28
N ARG A 12 22.52 3.02 2.50
CA ARG A 12 23.90 2.60 2.81
C ARG A 12 24.09 1.10 3.02
N LEU A 13 23.09 0.40 3.56
CA LEU A 13 23.30 -0.93 4.16
C LEU A 13 22.39 -2.04 3.61
N ALA A 14 21.27 -1.70 2.98
CA ALA A 14 20.24 -2.65 2.56
C ALA A 14 20.21 -2.83 1.04
N ASP A 15 19.54 -3.88 0.58
CA ASP A 15 19.31 -4.15 -0.84
C ASP A 15 18.10 -3.42 -1.42
N GLY A 16 17.27 -2.81 -0.57
CA GLY A 16 16.07 -2.13 -1.01
C GLY A 16 15.25 -1.51 0.12
N ILE A 17 14.15 -0.86 -0.26
CA ILE A 17 13.08 -0.46 0.66
C ILE A 17 11.76 -1.08 0.24
N PHE A 18 10.93 -1.40 1.22
CA PHE A 18 9.55 -1.81 1.02
C PHE A 18 8.63 -0.79 1.71
N ALA A 19 7.95 0.03 0.92
CA ALA A 19 7.18 1.17 1.39
C ALA A 19 5.68 0.98 1.12
N ASN A 20 4.84 1.33 2.09
CA ASN A 20 3.39 1.42 1.97
C ASN A 20 2.86 2.85 2.12
N SER A 21 3.76 3.82 1.99
CA SER A 21 3.47 5.24 2.09
C SER A 21 2.64 5.74 0.90
N PRO A 22 1.88 6.83 1.06
CA PRO A 22 1.29 7.54 -0.09
C PRO A 22 2.34 7.84 -1.16
N VAL A 23 1.95 7.84 -2.44
CA VAL A 23 2.90 7.90 -3.57
C VAL A 23 3.83 9.10 -3.50
N ASP A 24 3.31 10.28 -3.13
CA ASP A 24 4.12 11.50 -3.02
C ASP A 24 5.28 11.31 -2.04
N ARG A 25 4.98 10.67 -0.90
CA ARG A 25 5.98 10.35 0.12
C ARG A 25 6.91 9.24 -0.35
N PHE A 26 6.42 8.25 -1.08
CA PHE A 26 7.29 7.22 -1.67
C PHE A 26 8.29 7.82 -2.67
N VAL A 27 7.85 8.72 -3.55
CA VAL A 27 8.72 9.41 -4.51
C VAL A 27 9.78 10.24 -3.79
N GLU A 28 9.40 10.91 -2.71
CA GLU A 28 10.36 11.63 -1.85
C GLU A 28 11.40 10.67 -1.24
N GLN A 29 10.97 9.50 -0.75
CA GLN A 29 11.87 8.46 -0.23
C GLN A 29 12.82 7.93 -1.30
N VAL A 30 12.34 7.72 -2.54
CA VAL A 30 13.20 7.36 -3.69
C VAL A 30 14.27 8.42 -3.89
N GLY A 31 13.89 9.70 -3.93
CA GLY A 31 14.84 10.82 -4.07
C GLY A 31 15.94 10.79 -2.99
N TRP A 32 15.56 10.57 -1.74
CA TRP A 32 16.52 10.47 -0.64
C TRP A 32 17.48 9.29 -0.78
N VAL A 33 17.01 8.14 -1.26
CA VAL A 33 17.87 6.98 -1.55
C VAL A 33 18.85 7.32 -2.66
N LEU A 34 18.39 7.90 -3.76
CA LEU A 34 19.24 8.24 -4.90
C LEU A 34 20.33 9.27 -4.53
N ASP A 35 19.97 10.29 -3.76
CA ASP A 35 20.92 11.28 -3.27
C ASP A 35 21.96 10.65 -2.34
N GLU A 36 21.54 9.75 -1.46
CA GLU A 36 22.43 9.06 -0.54
C GLU A 36 23.36 8.07 -1.26
N CYS A 37 22.85 7.31 -2.24
CA CYS A 37 23.65 6.45 -3.11
C CYS A 37 24.73 7.25 -3.83
N ARG A 38 24.36 8.40 -4.43
CA ARG A 38 25.31 9.32 -5.07
C ARG A 38 26.38 9.80 -4.09
N ARG A 39 25.97 10.17 -2.87
CA ARG A 39 26.86 10.69 -1.82
C ARG A 39 27.91 9.67 -1.36
N ILE A 40 27.57 8.38 -1.32
CA ILE A 40 28.46 7.31 -0.86
C ILE A 40 29.14 6.54 -2.00
N GLY A 41 28.89 6.91 -3.25
CA GLY A 41 29.43 6.19 -4.42
C GLY A 41 28.81 4.82 -4.66
N ARG A 42 27.57 4.60 -4.21
CA ARG A 42 26.81 3.37 -4.51
C ARG A 42 26.06 3.51 -5.83
N ASP A 43 26.11 2.47 -6.66
CA ASP A 43 25.26 2.38 -7.85
C ASP A 43 23.78 2.19 -7.45
N PRO A 44 22.88 3.14 -7.75
CA PRO A 44 21.47 3.02 -7.41
C PRO A 44 20.75 1.87 -8.12
N ALA A 45 21.28 1.34 -9.23
CA ALA A 45 20.69 0.18 -9.92
C ALA A 45 20.77 -1.11 -9.07
N THR A 46 21.64 -1.15 -8.07
CA THR A 46 21.75 -2.24 -7.09
C THR A 46 20.72 -2.15 -5.95
N PHE A 47 19.87 -1.12 -5.96
CA PHE A 47 18.89 -0.87 -4.90
C PHE A 47 17.47 -1.12 -5.41
N ARG A 48 16.72 -1.96 -4.70
CA ARG A 48 15.35 -2.34 -5.07
C ARG A 48 14.33 -1.42 -4.41
N PHE A 49 13.39 -0.93 -5.19
CA PHE A 49 12.27 -0.13 -4.71
C PHE A 49 11.00 -0.96 -4.81
N LEU A 50 10.38 -1.25 -3.67
CA LEU A 50 9.12 -1.97 -3.60
C LEU A 50 8.04 -1.04 -3.05
N HIS A 51 6.94 -0.92 -3.78
CA HIS A 51 5.76 -0.18 -3.33
C HIS A 51 4.59 -1.13 -3.08
N TYR A 52 4.02 -1.00 -1.89
CA TYR A 52 2.90 -1.81 -1.41
C TYR A 52 1.62 -0.99 -1.42
N SER A 53 0.61 -1.49 -2.13
CA SER A 53 -0.68 -0.83 -2.26
C SER A 53 -1.84 -1.78 -1.98
N THR A 54 -2.90 -1.28 -1.34
CA THR A 54 -4.18 -1.98 -1.25
C THR A 54 -4.96 -1.77 -2.53
N LEU A 55 -5.33 -2.84 -3.19
CA LEU A 55 -6.02 -2.81 -4.48
C LEU A 55 -7.41 -3.42 -4.32
N LEU A 56 -8.42 -2.66 -4.69
CA LEU A 56 -9.83 -2.99 -4.50
C LEU A 56 -10.52 -3.03 -5.88
N PRO A 57 -10.56 -4.19 -6.55
CA PRO A 57 -11.16 -4.29 -7.88
C PRO A 57 -12.70 -4.24 -7.80
N GLY A 58 -13.33 -3.42 -8.64
CA GLY A 58 -14.80 -3.31 -8.79
C GLY A 58 -15.17 -3.01 -10.23
N ALA A 59 -16.46 -3.02 -10.59
CA ALA A 59 -16.85 -2.50 -11.91
C ALA A 59 -16.74 -0.95 -11.99
N SER A 60 -16.58 -0.29 -10.84
CA SER A 60 -16.23 1.12 -10.72
C SER A 60 -15.59 1.37 -9.35
N ARG A 61 -14.94 2.52 -9.17
CA ARG A 61 -14.44 2.96 -7.86
C ARG A 61 -15.52 2.97 -6.79
N ALA A 62 -16.70 3.51 -7.10
CA ALA A 62 -17.80 3.61 -6.14
C ALA A 62 -18.31 2.24 -5.71
N GLU A 63 -18.39 1.28 -6.63
CA GLU A 63 -18.79 -0.08 -6.30
C GLU A 63 -17.74 -0.81 -5.47
N ALA A 64 -16.46 -0.73 -5.86
CA ALA A 64 -15.36 -1.31 -5.09
C ALA A 64 -15.38 -0.79 -3.64
N LEU A 65 -15.52 0.52 -3.45
CA LEU A 65 -15.55 1.11 -2.12
C LEU A 65 -16.78 0.68 -1.33
N ARG A 66 -17.98 0.63 -1.92
CA ARG A 66 -19.17 0.08 -1.24
C ARG A 66 -18.96 -1.37 -0.80
N HIS A 67 -18.37 -2.19 -1.66
CA HIS A 67 -18.21 -3.62 -1.40
C HIS A 67 -17.13 -3.91 -0.33
N TYR A 68 -16.01 -3.18 -0.35
CA TYR A 68 -14.89 -3.42 0.56
C TYR A 68 -14.84 -2.49 1.77
N ARG A 69 -15.80 -1.57 1.94
CA ARG A 69 -15.77 -0.48 2.94
C ARG A 69 -15.44 -0.98 4.34
N ASP A 70 -16.21 -1.94 4.84
CA ASP A 70 -16.13 -2.40 6.21
C ASP A 70 -14.84 -3.21 6.44
N ALA A 71 -14.47 -4.04 5.46
CA ALA A 71 -13.24 -4.84 5.50
C ALA A 71 -11.98 -3.96 5.46
N LEU A 72 -11.98 -2.93 4.61
CA LEU A 72 -10.93 -1.91 4.54
C LEU A 72 -10.83 -1.13 5.85
N TRP A 73 -11.96 -0.71 6.42
CA TRP A 73 -11.98 0.00 7.69
C TRP A 73 -11.47 -0.87 8.83
N ALA A 74 -11.97 -2.10 8.97
CA ALA A 74 -11.55 -3.03 10.02
C ALA A 74 -10.03 -3.26 9.99
N MET A 75 -9.46 -3.36 8.79
CA MET A 75 -8.01 -3.42 8.62
C MET A 75 -7.31 -2.17 9.15
N GLN A 76 -7.78 -0.97 8.79
CA GLN A 76 -7.15 0.28 9.20
C GLN A 76 -7.26 0.50 10.70
N TRP A 77 -8.45 0.26 11.26
CA TRP A 77 -8.70 0.33 12.69
C TRP A 77 -7.79 -0.64 13.45
N LYS A 78 -7.64 -1.89 13.01
CA LYS A 78 -6.71 -2.85 13.62
C LYS A 78 -5.30 -2.30 13.79
N TYR A 79 -4.77 -1.60 12.78
CA TYR A 79 -3.42 -1.01 12.89
C TYR A 79 -3.39 0.25 13.76
N ALA A 80 -4.47 1.04 13.77
CA ALA A 80 -4.59 2.18 14.66
C ALA A 80 -4.70 1.75 16.14
N ASP A 81 -5.39 0.64 16.39
CA ASP A 81 -5.57 0.05 17.72
C ASP A 81 -4.33 -0.72 18.21
N MET A 82 -3.35 -0.98 17.33
CA MET A 82 -2.23 -1.89 17.62
C MET A 82 -1.47 -1.53 18.90
N GLU A 83 -1.16 -0.26 19.12
CA GLU A 83 -0.47 0.19 20.33
C GLU A 83 -1.33 0.01 21.58
N ALA A 84 -2.58 0.49 21.53
CA ALA A 84 -3.54 0.36 22.64
C ALA A 84 -3.88 -1.10 22.97
N SER A 85 -3.80 -1.99 21.98
CA SER A 85 -4.09 -3.42 22.15
C SER A 85 -3.04 -4.16 22.98
N THR A 86 -1.81 -3.63 23.09
CA THR A 86 -0.68 -4.30 23.78
C THR A 86 -0.92 -4.56 25.27
N THR A 87 -1.78 -3.78 25.90
CA THR A 87 -2.11 -3.91 27.34
C THR A 87 -3.53 -4.42 27.58
N ARG A 88 -4.28 -4.74 26.52
CA ARG A 88 -5.68 -5.18 26.63
C ARG A 88 -5.74 -6.69 26.90
N SER A 89 -6.53 -7.07 27.90
CA SER A 89 -6.82 -8.47 28.21
C SER A 89 -8.17 -8.91 27.63
N GLY A 90 -8.31 -10.20 27.35
CA GLY A 90 -9.53 -10.79 26.81
C GLY A 90 -9.62 -10.76 25.28
N PRO A 91 -10.77 -11.15 24.71
CA PRO A 91 -10.98 -11.13 23.27
C PRO A 91 -10.81 -9.71 22.67
N PRO A 92 -10.30 -9.59 21.44
CA PRO A 92 -10.28 -8.31 20.74
C PRO A 92 -11.70 -7.75 20.59
N PRO A 93 -11.91 -6.43 20.80
CA PRO A 93 -13.21 -5.82 20.53
C PRO A 93 -13.47 -5.76 19.03
N ASP A 94 -14.73 -5.54 18.66
CA ASP A 94 -15.09 -5.23 17.28
C ASP A 94 -14.59 -3.83 16.89
N ALA A 95 -14.34 -3.64 15.59
CA ALA A 95 -14.05 -2.32 15.06
C ALA A 95 -15.26 -1.39 15.28
N PRO A 96 -15.07 -0.15 15.76
CA PRO A 96 -16.17 0.80 15.88
C PRO A 96 -16.72 1.13 14.48
N PRO A 97 -17.98 1.56 14.34
CA PRO A 97 -18.53 1.95 13.04
C PRO A 97 -17.71 3.06 12.38
N PHE A 98 -17.49 2.95 11.06
CA PHE A 98 -16.81 4.00 10.31
C PHE A 98 -17.76 5.15 9.95
N THR A 99 -17.49 6.34 10.48
CA THR A 99 -18.34 7.53 10.31
C THR A 99 -17.81 8.54 9.27
N GLY A 100 -16.64 8.28 8.67
CA GLY A 100 -16.02 9.17 7.68
C GLY A 100 -16.54 8.99 6.26
N SER A 101 -15.98 9.78 5.34
CA SER A 101 -16.24 9.64 3.91
C SER A 101 -15.40 8.53 3.28
N ASP A 102 -15.78 8.09 2.07
CA ASP A 102 -14.96 7.16 1.28
C ASP A 102 -13.57 7.74 0.98
N GLU A 103 -13.46 9.06 0.82
CA GLU A 103 -12.18 9.72 0.62
C GLU A 103 -11.27 9.62 1.85
N ASP A 104 -11.85 9.66 3.05
CA ASP A 104 -11.08 9.52 4.28
C ASP A 104 -10.52 8.11 4.46
N LEU A 105 -11.21 7.08 3.92
CA LEU A 105 -10.70 5.70 3.91
C LEU A 105 -9.49 5.53 3.00
N VAL A 106 -9.41 6.26 1.89
CA VAL A 106 -8.36 6.06 0.88
C VAL A 106 -7.20 7.05 0.98
N ARG A 107 -7.41 8.25 1.53
CA ARG A 107 -6.41 9.33 1.54
C ARG A 107 -5.15 9.01 2.37
N GLY A 108 -5.30 8.25 3.47
CA GLY A 108 -4.23 8.05 4.45
C GLY A 108 -3.21 6.95 4.10
N ARG A 109 -3.47 6.13 3.08
CA ARG A 109 -2.64 4.97 2.71
C ARG A 109 -2.61 4.82 1.20
N ALA A 110 -1.67 4.04 0.67
CA ALA A 110 -1.69 3.64 -0.73
C ALA A 110 -2.86 2.67 -1.00
N VAL A 111 -4.08 3.20 -1.16
CA VAL A 111 -5.31 2.46 -1.45
C VAL A 111 -5.84 2.91 -2.81
N TYR A 112 -6.07 1.94 -3.71
CA TYR A 112 -6.65 2.16 -5.02
C TYR A 112 -7.90 1.30 -5.17
N ALA A 113 -8.98 1.92 -5.63
CA ALA A 113 -10.25 1.26 -5.85
C ALA A 113 -10.78 1.66 -7.23
N GLY A 114 -11.20 0.68 -8.02
CA GLY A 114 -11.59 0.92 -9.41
C GLY A 114 -11.69 -0.35 -10.23
N THR A 115 -11.89 -0.15 -11.53
CA THR A 115 -11.76 -1.19 -12.55
C THR A 115 -10.33 -1.71 -12.64
N PRO A 116 -10.10 -2.92 -13.19
CA PRO A 116 -8.75 -3.42 -13.41
C PRO A 116 -7.86 -2.44 -14.18
N ASP A 117 -8.38 -1.81 -15.24
CA ASP A 117 -7.65 -0.81 -16.03
C ASP A 117 -7.24 0.42 -15.18
N GLU A 118 -8.16 0.95 -14.37
CA GLU A 118 -7.85 2.07 -13.46
C GLU A 118 -6.78 1.69 -12.43
N LEU A 119 -6.78 0.45 -11.93
CA LEU A 119 -5.76 -0.05 -11.01
C LEU A 119 -4.40 -0.19 -11.71
N VAL A 120 -4.37 -0.74 -12.93
CA VAL A 120 -3.17 -0.85 -13.76
C VAL A 120 -2.58 0.53 -14.04
N ASP A 121 -3.42 1.50 -14.42
CA ASP A 121 -3.00 2.88 -14.67
C ASP A 121 -2.40 3.55 -13.44
N ALA A 122 -3.02 3.35 -12.27
CA ALA A 122 -2.52 3.87 -11.01
C ALA A 122 -1.14 3.27 -10.64
N LEU A 123 -0.96 1.97 -10.87
CA LEU A 123 0.30 1.26 -10.63
C LEU A 123 1.42 1.71 -11.57
N HIS A 124 1.12 1.89 -12.86
CA HIS A 124 2.07 2.48 -13.82
C HIS A 124 2.40 3.93 -13.49
N ALA A 125 1.44 4.70 -12.95
CA ALA A 125 1.69 6.06 -12.51
C ALA A 125 2.71 6.12 -11.38
N ILE A 126 2.71 5.16 -10.44
CA ILE A 126 3.74 5.07 -9.38
C ILE A 126 5.13 4.93 -10.00
N ARG A 127 5.32 3.99 -10.94
CA ARG A 127 6.61 3.79 -11.62
C ARG A 127 7.08 5.02 -12.38
N ARG A 128 6.18 5.63 -13.18
CA ARG A 128 6.50 6.85 -13.93
C ARG A 128 6.95 7.98 -13.01
N ARG A 129 6.27 8.16 -11.87
CA ARG A 129 6.59 9.21 -10.91
C ARG A 129 7.86 8.94 -10.11
N ALA A 130 8.16 7.68 -9.80
CA ALA A 130 9.39 7.29 -9.11
C ALA A 130 10.63 7.44 -9.99
N GLY A 131 10.50 7.28 -11.31
CA GLY A 131 11.61 7.43 -12.26
C GLY A 131 12.68 6.33 -12.17
N VAL A 132 12.38 5.24 -11.49
CA VAL A 132 13.24 4.06 -11.28
C VAL A 132 12.41 2.78 -11.43
N PRO A 133 13.02 1.60 -11.63
CA PRO A 133 12.29 0.34 -11.53
C PRO A 133 11.64 0.20 -10.15
N VAL A 134 10.33 -0.05 -10.13
CA VAL A 134 9.56 -0.28 -8.90
C VAL A 134 8.83 -1.61 -9.02
N GLU A 135 9.08 -2.48 -8.06
CA GLU A 135 8.31 -3.70 -7.85
C GLU A 135 7.04 -3.36 -7.07
N LEU A 136 5.94 -3.97 -7.46
CA LEU A 136 4.62 -3.65 -6.94
C LEU A 136 4.12 -4.85 -6.15
N ALA A 137 3.67 -4.62 -4.93
CA ALA A 137 3.05 -5.64 -4.10
C ALA A 137 1.63 -5.23 -3.74
N ALA A 138 0.67 -6.12 -4.02
CA ALA A 138 -0.71 -5.90 -3.65
C ALA A 138 -0.97 -6.36 -2.21
N ARG A 139 -1.56 -5.50 -1.40
CA ARG A 139 -2.31 -5.91 -0.22
C ARG A 139 -3.65 -6.44 -0.67
N SER A 140 -3.78 -7.75 -0.71
CA SER A 140 -5.03 -8.41 -1.08
C SER A 140 -5.82 -8.91 0.13
N TYR A 141 -5.19 -9.17 1.27
CA TYR A 141 -5.90 -9.66 2.46
C TYR A 141 -6.63 -8.55 3.22
N LEU A 142 -7.96 -8.68 3.32
CA LEU A 142 -8.83 -7.79 4.07
C LEU A 142 -9.59 -8.59 5.15
N PRO A 143 -9.48 -8.20 6.43
CA PRO A 143 -10.24 -8.85 7.49
C PRO A 143 -11.74 -8.63 7.25
N LEU A 144 -12.58 -9.54 7.74
CA LEU A 144 -14.04 -9.57 7.57
C LEU A 144 -14.55 -9.99 6.18
N LEU A 145 -13.70 -10.12 5.16
CA LEU A 145 -14.10 -10.86 3.97
C LEU A 145 -14.24 -12.35 4.28
N THR A 146 -15.24 -12.99 3.68
CA THR A 146 -15.30 -14.46 3.67
C THR A 146 -14.12 -15.01 2.86
N TYR A 147 -13.83 -16.30 3.03
CA TYR A 147 -12.79 -16.96 2.25
C TYR A 147 -13.04 -16.84 0.74
N GLU A 148 -14.30 -17.04 0.31
CA GLU A 148 -14.71 -16.97 -1.09
C GLU A 148 -14.49 -15.57 -1.65
N ALA A 149 -14.93 -14.52 -0.93
CA ALA A 149 -14.72 -13.14 -1.33
C ALA A 149 -13.22 -12.77 -1.38
N GLN A 150 -12.43 -13.33 -0.46
CA GLN A 150 -10.99 -13.14 -0.42
C GLN A 150 -10.28 -13.81 -1.62
N VAL A 151 -10.71 -15.01 -2.01
CA VAL A 151 -10.24 -15.72 -3.21
C VAL A 151 -10.65 -14.99 -4.48
N GLU A 152 -11.90 -14.53 -4.56
CA GLU A 152 -12.39 -13.76 -5.70
C GLU A 152 -11.59 -12.47 -5.91
N LEU A 153 -11.34 -11.72 -4.82
CA LEU A 153 -10.47 -10.53 -4.88
C LEU A 153 -9.10 -10.88 -5.47
N MET A 154 -8.48 -11.95 -4.98
CA MET A 154 -7.15 -12.39 -5.47
C MET A 154 -7.20 -12.81 -6.94
N ALA A 155 -8.21 -13.56 -7.36
CA ALA A 155 -8.38 -13.98 -8.76
C ALA A 155 -8.52 -12.77 -9.69
N ARG A 156 -9.35 -11.80 -9.32
CA ARG A 156 -9.54 -10.56 -10.09
C ARG A 156 -8.25 -9.75 -10.24
N LEU A 157 -7.43 -9.68 -9.19
CA LEU A 157 -6.12 -9.02 -9.28
C LEU A 157 -5.13 -9.84 -10.12
N ALA A 158 -5.12 -11.17 -9.99
CA ALA A 158 -4.22 -12.06 -10.71
C ALA A 158 -4.51 -12.11 -12.22
N GLU A 159 -5.79 -12.01 -12.61
CA GLU A 159 -6.21 -12.06 -14.00
C GLU A 159 -6.26 -10.67 -14.66
N GLY A 160 -6.81 -9.68 -13.96
CA GLY A 160 -7.09 -8.36 -14.54
C GLY A 160 -6.02 -7.29 -14.30
N VAL A 161 -5.08 -7.51 -13.38
CA VAL A 161 -4.08 -6.48 -13.02
C VAL A 161 -2.66 -7.00 -13.19
N ALA A 162 -2.33 -8.12 -12.55
CA ALA A 162 -0.96 -8.65 -12.50
C ALA A 162 -0.28 -8.85 -13.88
N PRO A 163 -0.96 -9.32 -14.94
CA PRO A 163 -0.35 -9.51 -16.27
C PRO A 163 -0.06 -8.21 -17.02
N HIS A 164 -0.60 -7.08 -16.55
CA HIS A 164 -0.56 -5.79 -17.24
C HIS A 164 0.35 -4.77 -16.55
N VAL A 165 1.05 -5.17 -15.49
CA VAL A 165 1.98 -4.34 -14.72
C VAL A 165 3.40 -4.88 -14.76
#